data_AF-A0A927JH04-F1
#
_entry.id   AF-A0A927JH04-F1
#
_cell.length_a   1.000
_cell.length_b   1.000
_cell.length_c   1.000
_cell.angle_alpha   90.00
_cell.angle_beta   90.00
_cell.angle_gamma   90.00
#
_symmetry.space_group_name_H-M   'P 1'
#
loop_
_entity.id
_entity.type
_entity.pdbx_description
1 polymer ?
#
loop_
_entity_poly.entity_id
_entity_poly.type
_entity_poly.pdbx_seq_one_letter_code
_entity_poly.pdbx_strand_id
1 'polypeptide(L)' 'MLMSNTDRPARLHFMANGFRVLAPGDHVLCAVSKARIPLDDLRYWSVAQQAAYASAAIASEAMAPR' A
#
# COMPACT_ATOMS: atom_id res chain seq x y z
N MET A 1 2.74 -27.26 -5.97
CA MET A 1 1.96 -26.26 -5.23
C MET A 1 1.74 -25.08 -6.16
N LEU A 2 0.49 -24.83 -6.56
CA LEU A 2 0.15 -23.82 -7.57
C LEU A 2 0.18 -22.44 -6.90
N MET A 3 1.30 -21.72 -7.00
CA MET A 3 1.36 -20.32 -6.60
C MET A 3 0.57 -19.54 -7.65
N SER A 4 -0.71 -19.30 -7.38
CA SER A 4 -1.56 -18.43 -8.18
C SER A 4 -0.94 -17.04 -8.22
N ASN A 5 -0.18 -16.75 -9.27
CA ASN A 5 0.42 -15.44 -9.56
C ASN A 5 -0.72 -14.46 -9.82
N THR A 6 -1.28 -13.97 -8.73
CA THR A 6 -2.51 -13.22 -8.75
C THR A 6 -2.13 -11.76 -8.90
N ASP A 7 -1.97 -11.29 -10.14
CA ASP A 7 -1.73 -9.88 -10.52
C ASP A 7 -2.96 -9.01 -10.19
N ARG A 8 -3.33 -8.97 -8.92
CA ARG A 8 -4.52 -8.25 -8.44
C ARG A 8 -4.16 -7.38 -7.26
N PRO A 9 -4.69 -6.15 -7.21
CA PRO A 9 -4.47 -5.28 -6.07
C PRO A 9 -5.11 -5.87 -4.81
N ALA A 10 -4.31 -6.06 -3.78
CA ALA A 10 -4.77 -6.37 -2.44
C ALA A 10 -5.54 -5.18 -1.86
N ARG A 11 -6.58 -5.46 -1.08
CA ARG A 11 -7.22 -4.45 -0.25
C ARG A 11 -6.68 -4.59 1.16
N LEU A 12 -6.03 -3.56 1.66
CA LEU A 12 -5.45 -3.53 2.99
C LEU A 12 -6.19 -2.54 3.88
N HIS A 13 -6.28 -2.86 5.16
CA HIS A 13 -6.61 -1.93 6.21
C HIS A 13 -5.33 -1.58 6.95
N PHE A 14 -4.90 -0.32 6.86
CA PHE A 14 -3.66 0.15 7.43
C PHE A 14 -3.82 0.48 8.92
N MET A 15 -2.87 0.05 9.72
CA MET A 15 -2.80 0.25 11.16
C MET A 15 -1.43 0.83 11.55
N ALA A 16 -1.27 1.25 12.80
CA ALA A 16 -0.03 1.90 13.27
C ALA A 16 1.21 1.01 13.10
N ASN A 17 1.08 -0.30 13.35
CA ASN A 17 2.21 -1.24 13.36
C ASN A 17 2.14 -2.27 12.22
N GLY A 18 1.32 -2.04 11.20
CA GLY A 18 1.16 -2.98 10.09
C GLY A 18 -0.17 -2.80 9.38
N PHE A 19 -0.61 -3.85 8.68
CA PHE A 19 -1.87 -3.83 7.96
C PHE A 19 -2.58 -5.17 8.03
N ARG A 20 -3.91 -5.14 7.90
CA ARG A 20 -4.74 -6.34 7.75
C ARG A 20 -5.16 -6.48 6.30
N VAL A 21 -4.99 -7.68 5.73
CA VAL A 21 -5.49 -8.00 4.39
C VAL A 21 -7.02 -8.16 4.47
N LEU A 22 -7.75 -7.27 3.80
CA LEU A 22 -9.20 -7.36 3.62
C LEU A 22 -9.56 -8.18 2.36
N ALA A 23 -8.75 -8.06 1.30
CA ALA A 23 -8.86 -8.88 0.10
C ALA A 23 -7.46 -9.30 -0.38
N PRO A 24 -7.27 -10.58 -0.75
CA PRO A 24 -5.97 -11.09 -1.17
C PRO A 24 -5.53 -10.48 -2.51
N GLY A 25 -4.23 -10.24 -2.63
CA GLY A 25 -3.57 -9.72 -3.82
C GLY A 25 -2.06 -9.69 -3.62
N ASP A 26 -1.31 -9.39 -4.67
CA ASP A 26 0.16 -9.38 -4.65
C ASP A 26 0.76 -7.98 -4.44
N HIS A 27 0.00 -6.93 -4.78
CA HIS A 27 0.44 -5.55 -4.70
C HIS A 27 -0.67 -4.62 -4.19
N VAL A 28 -0.31 -3.41 -3.77
CA VAL A 28 -1.24 -2.29 -3.63
C VAL A 28 -0.89 -1.20 -4.64
N LEU A 29 -1.80 -0.25 -4.84
CA LEU A 29 -1.54 0.91 -5.68
C LEU A 29 -1.21 2.12 -4.82
N CYS A 30 -0.18 2.85 -5.23
CA CYS A 30 0.14 4.13 -4.61
C CYS A 30 -1.05 5.09 -4.75
N ALA A 31 -1.43 5.75 -3.66
CA ALA A 31 -2.56 6.68 -3.66
C ALA A 31 -2.35 7.85 -4.63
N VAL A 32 -1.10 8.34 -4.73
CA VAL A 32 -0.71 9.49 -5.55
C VAL A 32 -0.32 9.05 -6.96
N SER A 33 0.75 8.27 -7.12
CA SER A 33 1.30 7.94 -8.44
C SER A 33 0.60 6.78 -9.16
N LYS A 34 -0.29 6.05 -8.49
CA LYS A 34 -0.90 4.80 -8.97
C LYS A 34 0.10 3.69 -9.33
N ALA A 35 1.38 3.85 -8.99
CA ALA A 35 2.38 2.81 -9.15
C ALA A 35 2.02 1.56 -8.34
N ARG A 36 2.34 0.38 -8.87
CA ARG A 36 2.19 -0.90 -8.16
C ARG A 36 3.29 -1.02 -7.11
N ILE A 37 2.89 -1.39 -5.90
CA ILE A 37 3.79 -1.60 -4.76
C ILE A 37 3.58 -3.04 -4.30
N PRO A 38 4.52 -3.95 -4.55
CA PRO A 38 4.45 -5.31 -4.02
C PRO A 38 4.25 -5.30 -2.51
N LEU A 39 3.43 -6.22 -1.98
CA LEU A 39 3.15 -6.25 -0.54
C LEU A 39 4.41 -6.44 0.32
N ASP A 40 5.41 -7.16 -0.20
CA ASP A 40 6.70 -7.38 0.47
C ASP A 40 7.58 -6.12 0.52
N ASP A 41 7.36 -5.17 -0.40
CA ASP A 41 8.11 -3.91 -0.50
C ASP A 41 7.34 -2.71 0.09
N LEU A 42 6.13 -2.94 0.59
CA LEU A 42 5.26 -1.91 1.17
C LEU A 42 5.82 -1.40 2.51
N ARG A 43 6.55 -0.29 2.46
CA ARG A 43 7.17 0.36 3.64
C ARG A 43 6.48 1.64 4.10
N TYR A 44 5.72 2.31 3.22
CA TYR A 44 5.18 3.64 3.49
C TYR A 44 3.66 3.65 3.32
N TRP A 45 2.94 3.96 4.40
CA TRP A 45 1.49 4.11 4.39
C TRP A 45 1.01 5.13 5.44
N SER A 46 -0.19 5.66 5.24
CA SER A 46 -0.88 6.54 6.19
C SER A 46 -2.11 5.81 6.76
N VAL A 47 -2.17 5.72 8.09
CA VAL A 47 -3.32 5.15 8.81
C VAL A 47 -4.53 6.08 8.70
N ALA A 48 -4.31 7.40 8.82
CA ALA A 48 -5.40 8.38 8.75
C ALA A 48 -6.06 8.42 7.37
N GLN A 49 -5.26 8.31 6.29
CA GLN A 49 -5.75 8.38 4.92
C GLN A 49 -6.04 7.00 4.31
N GLN A 50 -5.71 5.91 5.03
CA GLN A 50 -5.80 4.52 4.53
C GLN A 50 -5.16 4.37 3.14
N ALA A 51 -3.96 4.94 2.99
CA ALA A 51 -3.30 5.10 1.70
C ALA A 51 -1.88 4.53 1.74
N ALA A 52 -1.48 3.82 0.67
CA ALA A 52 -0.10 3.37 0.45
C ALA A 52 0.66 4.35 -0.45
N TYR A 53 1.98 4.45 -0.23
CA TYR A 53 2.87 5.32 -0.98
C TYR A 53 4.08 4.58 -1.51
N ALA A 54 4.47 4.87 -2.75
CA ALA A 54 5.56 4.18 -3.42
C ALA A 54 6.95 4.61 -2.89
N SER A 55 7.05 5.76 -2.24
CA SER A 55 8.30 6.25 -1.66
C SER A 55 8.06 7.17 -0.46
N ALA A 56 9.10 7.34 0.35
CA ALA A 56 9.09 8.29 1.47
C ALA A 56 8.74 9.72 1.02
N ALA A 57 9.32 10.18 -0.10
CA ALA A 57 9.07 11.52 -0.63
C ALA A 57 7.58 11.75 -0.93
N ILE A 58 6.92 10.79 -1.59
CA ILE A 58 5.48 10.86 -1.89
C ILE A 58 4.66 10.83 -0.59
N ALA A 59 5.04 9.98 0.37
CA ALA A 59 4.35 9.90 1.66
C ALA A 59 4.45 11.23 2.43
N SER A 60 5.64 11.81 2.51
CA SER A 60 5.89 13.09 3.19
C SER A 60 5.13 14.23 2.54
N GLU A 61 5.12 14.33 1.20
CA GLU A 61 4.36 15.36 0.49
C GLU A 61 2.84 15.19 0.69
N ALA A 62 2.34 13.95 0.62
CA ALA A 62 0.92 13.67 0.78
C ALA A 62 0.40 13.88 2.21
N MET A 63 1.27 13.80 3.21
CA MET A 63 0.96 14.01 4.64
C MET A 63 1.36 15.40 5.14
N ALA A 64 1.92 16.27 4.28
CA ALA A 64 2.28 17.62 4.67
C ALA A 64 1.02 18.43 5.06
N PRO A 65 1.05 19.17 6.18
CA PRO A 65 -0.03 20.07 6.53
C PRO A 65 -0.16 21.14 5.44
N ARG A 66 -1.39 21.31 4.93
CA ARG A 66 -1.73 22.36 3.97
C ARG A 66 -2.17 23.63 4.69
#